data_AF-A0A917IQD7-F1
#
_entry.id   AF-A0A917IQD7-F1
#
_cell.length_a   1.000
_cell.length_b   1.000
_cell.length_c   1.000
_cell.angle_alpha   90.00
_cell.angle_beta   90.00
_cell.angle_gamma   90.00
#
_symmetry.space_group_name_H-M   'P 1'
#
loop_
_entity.id
_entity.type
_entity.pdbx_description
1 polymer ?
#
loop_
_entity_poly.entity_id
_entity_poly.type
_entity_poly.pdbx_seq_one_letter_code
_entity_poly.pdbx_strand_id
1 'polypeptide(L)'
;MRNFEDILADEHDDLNDEELLKYLEGQLDAAQQHEVEKKMADSAFVDDALEGLAAYQSKEKLKLQVQQLNKNLHKQLDARKQKKEKRKIKEMPWVVTAVIVILLLCLLGYLVLHVFHHQFHLPGK
;
A
#
# COMPACT_ATOMS: atom_id res chain seq x y z
N MET A 1 -13.53 -16.43 11.23
CA MET A 1 -12.90 -15.81 10.04
C MET A 1 -11.49 -16.37 9.97
N ARG A 2 -11.09 -16.96 8.84
CA ARG A 2 -9.70 -17.43 8.67
C ARG A 2 -8.81 -16.20 8.47
N ASN A 3 -7.77 -16.05 9.30
CA ASN A 3 -6.77 -15.00 9.14
C ASN A 3 -5.84 -15.39 7.99
N PHE A 4 -5.70 -14.52 6.99
CA PHE A 4 -4.83 -14.74 5.84
C PHE A 4 -3.34 -14.67 6.22
N GLU A 5 -3.03 -14.12 7.39
CA GLU A 5 -1.67 -14.05 7.94
C GLU A 5 -1.12 -15.44 8.29
N ASP A 6 -1.97 -16.39 8.73
CA ASP A 6 -1.55 -17.78 9.03
C ASP A 6 -1.21 -18.59 7.77
N ILE A 7 -1.75 -18.23 6.60
CA ILE A 7 -1.52 -18.97 5.35
C ILE A 7 -0.10 -18.72 4.81
N LEU A 8 0.55 -17.61 5.21
CA LEU A 8 1.90 -17.25 4.76
C LEU A 8 2.97 -17.44 5.86
N ALA A 9 2.57 -17.60 7.12
CA ALA A 9 3.51 -17.65 8.24
C ALA A 9 4.09 -19.05 8.48
N ASP A 10 3.40 -20.11 8.03
CA ASP A 10 3.77 -21.51 8.30
C ASP A 10 4.73 -22.12 7.25
N GLU A 11 5.11 -21.36 6.22
CA GLU A 11 5.83 -21.86 5.03
C GLU A 11 7.32 -21.45 4.98
N HIS A 12 7.90 -21.02 6.11
CA HIS A 12 9.27 -20.50 6.18
C HIS A 12 10.32 -21.45 6.76
N ASP A 13 10.01 -22.75 6.91
CA ASP A 13 11.02 -23.78 7.26
C ASP A 13 11.62 -24.46 6.01
N ASP A 14 10.97 -24.26 4.86
CA ASP A 14 11.41 -24.73 3.56
C ASP A 14 12.20 -23.62 2.84
N LEU A 15 13.30 -24.01 2.21
CA LEU A 15 14.32 -23.20 1.52
C LEU A 15 13.96 -21.76 1.10
N ASN A 16 14.88 -20.82 1.36
CA ASN A 16 14.75 -19.43 0.88
C ASN A 16 14.90 -19.38 -0.65
N ASP A 17 14.03 -18.66 -1.36
CA ASP A 17 14.06 -18.43 -2.81
C ASP A 17 15.46 -18.02 -3.33
N GLU A 18 16.18 -17.22 -2.54
CA GLU A 18 17.53 -16.79 -2.89
C GLU A 18 18.55 -17.94 -2.86
N GLU A 19 18.37 -18.93 -2.00
CA GLU A 19 19.24 -20.11 -1.92
C GLU A 19 19.03 -21.03 -3.12
N LEU A 20 17.77 -21.25 -3.53
CA LEU A 20 17.44 -22.02 -4.74
C LEU A 20 18.05 -21.39 -6.00
N LEU A 21 17.99 -20.06 -6.11
CA LEU A 21 18.64 -19.33 -7.20
C LEU A 21 20.17 -19.50 -7.18
N LYS A 22 20.81 -19.35 -6.01
CA LYS A 22 22.26 -19.52 -5.88
C LYS A 22 22.71 -20.95 -6.16
N TYR A 23 21.89 -21.96 -5.80
CA TYR A 23 22.14 -23.36 -6.13
C TYR A 23 22.20 -23.54 -7.65
N LEU A 24 21.21 -23.02 -8.39
CA LEU A 24 21.18 -23.08 -9.85
C LEU A 24 22.29 -22.27 -10.54
N GLU A 25 22.78 -21.21 -9.89
CA GLU A 25 23.91 -20.41 -10.37
C GLU A 25 25.28 -20.99 -9.98
N GLY A 26 25.32 -22.07 -9.18
CA GLY A 26 26.56 -22.71 -8.72
C GLY A 26 27.35 -21.85 -7.71
N GLN A 27 26.68 -20.96 -6.98
CA GLN A 27 27.29 -20.01 -6.05
C GLN A 27 27.26 -20.46 -4.58
N LEU A 28 26.69 -21.62 -4.28
CA LEU A 28 26.64 -22.19 -2.93
C LEU A 28 27.90 -22.99 -2.61
N ASP A 29 28.30 -23.01 -1.34
CA ASP A 29 29.37 -23.90 -0.87
C ASP A 29 28.90 -25.37 -0.81
N ALA A 30 29.84 -26.31 -0.62
CA ALA A 30 29.53 -27.74 -0.62
C ALA A 30 28.57 -28.17 0.50
N ALA A 31 28.60 -27.50 1.66
CA ALA A 31 27.69 -27.82 2.76
C ALA A 31 26.28 -27.32 2.45
N GLN A 32 26.16 -26.10 1.90
CA GLN A 32 24.89 -25.52 1.47
C GLN A 32 24.24 -26.28 0.32
N GLN A 33 25.03 -26.73 -0.67
CA GLN A 33 24.51 -27.58 -1.74
C GLN A 33 23.93 -28.88 -1.20
N HIS A 34 24.60 -29.53 -0.24
CA HIS A 34 24.13 -30.76 0.36
C HIS A 34 22.80 -30.59 1.11
N GLU A 35 22.64 -29.46 1.82
CA GLU A 35 21.37 -29.12 2.49
C GLU A 35 20.23 -28.91 1.48
N VAL A 36 20.49 -28.26 0.35
CA VAL A 36 19.49 -28.09 -0.72
C VAL A 36 19.10 -29.45 -1.32
N GLU A 37 20.07 -30.31 -1.63
CA GLU A 37 19.83 -31.65 -2.18
C GLU A 37 19.02 -32.53 -1.23
N LYS A 38 19.33 -32.49 0.07
CA LYS A 38 18.57 -33.20 1.09
C LYS A 38 17.11 -32.76 1.12
N LYS A 39 16.87 -31.44 1.14
CA LYS A 39 15.52 -30.87 1.15
C LYS A 39 14.76 -31.11 -0.15
N MET A 40 15.44 -31.11 -1.29
CA MET A 40 14.85 -31.48 -2.59
C MET A 40 14.38 -32.94 -2.58
N ALA A 41 15.13 -33.86 -1.96
CA ALA A 41 14.72 -35.25 -1.80
C ALA A 41 13.55 -35.42 -0.82
N ASP A 42 13.48 -34.59 0.22
CA ASP A 42 12.45 -34.66 1.26
C ASP A 42 11.15 -33.91 0.87
N SER A 43 11.19 -32.96 -0.06
CA SER A 43 10.05 -32.11 -0.45
C SER A 43 9.80 -32.09 -1.95
N ALA A 44 8.68 -32.70 -2.37
CA ALA A 44 8.19 -32.66 -3.75
C ALA A 44 7.89 -31.22 -4.23
N PHE A 45 7.59 -30.30 -3.31
CA PHE A 45 7.37 -28.89 -3.63
C PHE A 45 8.68 -28.20 -4.04
N VAL A 46 9.75 -28.44 -3.29
CA VAL A 46 11.09 -27.89 -3.58
C VAL A 46 11.62 -28.43 -4.90
N ASP A 47 11.43 -29.72 -5.17
CA ASP A 47 11.82 -30.35 -6.43
C ASP A 47 11.11 -29.71 -7.64
N ASP A 48 9.78 -29.58 -7.59
CA ASP A 48 8.98 -28.92 -8.64
C ASP A 48 9.36 -27.43 -8.80
N ALA A 49 9.61 -26.73 -7.70
CA ALA A 49 10.06 -25.33 -7.73
C ALA A 49 11.43 -25.19 -8.40
N LEU A 50 12.39 -26.08 -8.12
CA LEU A 50 13.70 -26.09 -8.76
C LEU A 50 13.61 -26.42 -10.25
N GLU A 51 12.78 -27.40 -10.64
CA GLU A 51 12.55 -27.73 -12.04
C GLU A 51 11.96 -26.53 -12.80
N GLY A 52 10.90 -25.92 -12.27
CA GLY A 52 10.26 -24.75 -12.85
C GLY A 52 11.21 -23.55 -12.94
N LEU A 53 12.02 -23.35 -11.90
CA LEU A 53 13.02 -22.29 -11.86
C LEU A 53 14.13 -22.54 -12.88
N ALA A 54 14.63 -23.77 -13.00
CA ALA A 54 15.65 -24.19 -13.97
C ALA A 54 15.17 -24.05 -15.42
N ALA A 55 13.90 -24.35 -15.71
CA ALA A 55 13.30 -24.19 -17.03
C ALA A 55 13.23 -22.72 -17.51
N TYR A 56 13.34 -21.75 -16.60
CA TYR A 56 13.27 -20.34 -16.93
C TYR A 56 14.58 -19.82 -17.55
N GLN A 57 14.52 -19.42 -18.83
CA GLN A 57 15.69 -19.11 -19.64
C GLN A 57 16.55 -17.92 -19.18
N SER A 58 16.01 -16.97 -18.41
CA SER A 58 16.74 -15.76 -18.01
C SER A 58 16.53 -15.42 -16.54
N LYS A 59 17.47 -15.83 -15.69
CA LYS A 59 17.46 -15.57 -14.25
C LYS A 59 17.41 -14.07 -13.91
N GLU A 60 18.07 -13.24 -14.71
CA GLU A 60 18.04 -11.78 -14.56
C GLU A 60 16.63 -11.21 -14.78
N LYS A 61 15.93 -11.65 -15.84
CA LYS A 61 14.55 -11.25 -16.10
C LYS A 61 13.61 -11.72 -15.00
N LEU A 62 13.85 -12.92 -14.45
CA LEU A 62 13.08 -13.45 -13.34
C LEU A 62 13.16 -12.53 -12.11
N LYS A 63 14.37 -12.13 -11.72
CA LYS A 63 14.58 -11.23 -10.58
C LYS A 63 13.84 -9.89 -10.76
N LEU A 64 13.94 -9.29 -11.96
CA LEU A 64 13.21 -8.07 -12.29
C LEU A 64 11.69 -8.29 -12.26
N GLN A 65 11.22 -9.44 -12.74
CA GLN A 65 9.79 -9.77 -12.79
C GLN A 65 9.22 -9.97 -11.39
N VAL A 66 9.93 -10.64 -10.49
CA VAL A 66 9.57 -10.78 -9.06
C VAL A 66 9.50 -9.41 -8.39
N GLN A 67 10.50 -8.54 -8.61
CA GLN A 67 10.49 -7.18 -8.09
C GLN A 67 9.29 -6.36 -8.59
N GLN A 68 8.97 -6.46 -9.89
CA GLN A 68 7.81 -5.80 -10.46
C GLN A 68 6.50 -6.34 -9.89
N LEU A 69 6.39 -7.65 -9.69
CA LEU A 69 5.21 -8.29 -9.14
C LEU A 69 4.95 -7.83 -7.71
N ASN A 70 5.99 -7.85 -6.86
CA ASN A 70 5.93 -7.33 -5.49
C ASN A 70 5.54 -5.85 -5.47
N LYS A 71 6.19 -5.02 -6.29
CA LYS A 71 5.85 -3.59 -6.40
C LYS A 71 4.40 -3.38 -6.83
N ASN A 72 3.91 -4.15 -7.78
CA ASN A 72 2.54 -4.06 -8.27
C ASN A 72 1.52 -4.54 -7.21
N LEU A 73 1.85 -5.57 -6.45
CA LEU A 73 1.04 -6.06 -5.34
C LEU A 73 0.88 -4.97 -4.27
N HIS A 74 1.99 -4.41 -3.79
CA HIS A 74 1.96 -3.29 -2.84
C HIS A 74 1.16 -2.11 -3.38
N LYS A 75 1.39 -1.72 -4.65
CA LYS A 75 0.65 -0.64 -5.30
C LYS A 75 -0.86 -0.92 -5.34
N GLN A 76 -1.29 -2.15 -5.58
CA GLN A 76 -2.71 -2.51 -5.59
C GLN A 76 -3.33 -2.47 -4.19
N LEU A 77 -2.60 -2.92 -3.17
CA LEU A 77 -3.03 -2.85 -1.77
C LEU A 77 -3.15 -1.40 -1.30
N ASP A 78 -2.17 -0.56 -1.64
CA ASP A 78 -2.17 0.86 -1.28
C ASP A 78 -3.20 1.66 -2.07
N ALA A 79 -3.41 1.36 -3.36
CA ALA A 79 -4.44 2.01 -4.15
C ALA A 79 -5.84 1.74 -3.59
N ARG A 80 -6.08 0.55 -3.00
CA ARG A 80 -7.34 0.26 -2.29
C ARG A 80 -7.48 1.09 -1.01
N LYS A 81 -6.40 1.26 -0.24
CA LYS A 81 -6.40 2.13 0.95
C LYS A 81 -6.63 3.60 0.58
N GLN A 82 -5.86 4.13 -0.38
CA GLN A 82 -5.99 5.51 -0.85
C GLN A 82 -7.36 5.79 -1.46
N LYS A 83 -7.98 4.85 -2.20
CA LYS A 83 -9.36 5.02 -2.70
C LYS A 83 -10.38 5.12 -1.57
N LYS A 84 -10.19 4.37 -0.47
CA LYS A 84 -11.04 4.47 0.72
C LYS A 84 -10.85 5.82 1.44
N GLU A 85 -9.61 6.28 1.57
CA GLU A 85 -9.30 7.58 2.20
C GLU A 85 -9.78 8.77 1.37
N LYS A 86 -9.60 8.75 0.05
CA LYS A 86 -10.11 9.80 -0.84
C LYS A 86 -11.64 9.92 -0.82
N ARG A 87 -12.36 8.83 -0.54
CA ARG A 87 -13.83 8.87 -0.33
C ARG A 87 -14.19 9.58 0.98
N LYS A 88 -13.44 9.34 2.07
CA LYS A 88 -13.67 10.03 3.36
C LYS A 88 -13.47 11.56 3.26
N ILE A 89 -12.47 12.00 2.50
CA ILE A 89 -12.18 13.44 2.33
C ILE A 89 -13.26 14.14 1.49
N LYS A 90 -13.94 13.42 0.58
CA LYS A 90 -15.00 13.98 -0.28
C LYS A 90 -16.27 14.35 0.50
N GLU A 91 -16.47 13.83 1.71
CA GLU A 91 -17.68 14.05 2.52
C GLU A 91 -17.59 15.27 3.46
N MET A 92 -16.42 15.91 3.59
CA MET A 92 -16.22 17.09 4.45
C MET A 92 -16.45 18.52 3.85
N PRO A 93 -16.64 18.75 2.53
CA PRO A 93 -16.68 20.13 2.03
C PRO A 93 -17.97 20.88 2.39
N TRP A 94 -19.11 20.18 2.57
CA TRP A 94 -20.40 20.83 2.82
C TRP A 94 -20.47 21.55 4.16
N VAL A 95 -19.86 20.99 5.22
CA VAL A 95 -19.86 21.61 6.56
C VAL A 95 -19.04 22.90 6.55
N VAL A 96 -17.87 22.88 5.91
CA VAL A 96 -17.00 24.07 5.78
C VAL A 96 -17.70 25.16 4.97
N THR A 97 -18.34 24.82 3.85
CA THR A 97 -19.12 25.77 3.05
C THR A 97 -20.26 26.40 3.85
N ALA A 98 -21.02 25.62 4.62
CA ALA A 98 -22.11 26.13 5.45
C ALA A 98 -21.61 27.13 6.50
N VAL A 99 -20.50 26.83 7.18
CA VAL A 99 -19.88 27.73 8.18
C VAL A 99 -19.44 29.05 7.55
N ILE A 100 -18.83 29.02 6.36
CA ILE A 100 -18.40 30.23 5.64
C ILE A 100 -19.61 31.10 5.26
N VAL A 101 -20.69 30.49 4.78
CA VAL A 101 -21.91 31.22 4.41
C VAL A 101 -22.54 31.89 5.63
N ILE A 102 -22.62 31.20 6.76
CA ILE A 102 -23.14 31.75 8.02
C ILE A 102 -22.27 32.93 8.50
N LEU A 103 -20.94 32.80 8.47
CA LEU A 103 -20.03 33.88 8.83
C LEU A 103 -20.20 35.11 7.92
N LEU A 104 -20.35 34.91 6.61
CA LEU A 104 -20.61 36.00 5.67
C LEU A 104 -21.94 36.69 5.94
N LEU A 105 -22.99 35.94 6.25
CA LEU A 105 -24.29 36.50 6.64
C LEU A 105 -24.19 37.33 7.92
N CYS A 106 -23.43 36.86 8.92
CA CYS A 106 -23.17 37.63 10.15
C CYS A 106 -22.41 38.93 9.86
N LEU A 107 -21.40 38.90 8.99
CA LEU A 107 -20.65 40.10 8.61
C LEU A 107 -21.50 41.10 7.81
N LEU A 108 -22.32 40.63 6.88
CA LEU A 108 -23.25 41.48 6.15
C LEU A 108 -24.30 42.08 7.07
N GLY A 109 -24.87 41.28 7.98
CA GLY A 109 -25.79 41.76 9.00
C GLY A 109 -25.16 42.83 9.90
N TYR A 110 -23.92 42.62 10.35
CA TYR A 110 -23.16 43.60 11.11
C TYR A 110 -22.92 44.89 10.31
N LEU A 111 -22.51 44.79 9.04
CA LEU A 111 -22.31 45.96 8.18
C LEU A 111 -23.60 46.75 7.99
N VAL A 112 -24.73 46.09 7.76
CA VAL A 112 -26.03 46.76 7.62
C VAL A 112 -26.41 47.47 8.91
N LEU A 113 -26.27 46.81 10.07
CA LEU A 113 -26.54 47.44 11.37
C LEU A 113 -25.59 48.60 11.66
N HIS A 114 -24.31 48.48 11.33
CA HIS A 114 -23.33 49.54 11.52
C HIS A 114 -23.60 50.74 10.59
N VAL A 115 -23.92 50.50 9.32
CA VAL A 115 -24.28 51.56 8.37
C VAL A 115 -25.59 52.23 8.80
N PHE A 116 -26.60 51.46 9.21
CA PHE A 116 -27.88 52.01 9.66
C PHE A 116 -27.73 52.79 10.97
N HIS A 117 -26.96 52.27 11.94
CA HIS A 117 -26.63 52.96 13.18
C HIS A 117 -25.82 54.24 12.95
N HIS A 118 -24.83 54.19 12.05
CA HIS A 118 -24.00 55.36 11.69
C HIS A 118 -24.80 56.41 10.91
N GLN A 119 -25.76 56.00 10.06
CA GLN A 119 -26.61 56.90 9.30
C GLN A 119 -27.70 57.58 10.16
N PHE A 120 -28.03 57.04 11.34
CA PHE A 120 -29.03 57.58 12.26
C PHE A 120 -28.49 58.40 13.45
N HIS A 121 -27.18 58.64 13.57
CA HIS A 121 -26.59 59.34 14.74
C HIS A 121 -26.07 60.77 14.51
N LEU A 122 -26.52 61.49 13.47
CA LEU A 122 -26.39 62.95 13.35
C LEU A 122 -27.66 63.49 12.65
N PRO A 123 -28.67 63.98 13.39
CA PRO A 123 -28.57 65.28 14.08
C PRO A 123 -29.21 65.26 15.48
N GLY A 124 -28.49 65.75 16.50
CA GLY A 124 -29.06 65.74 17.85
C GLY A 124 -28.25 66.32 19.00
N LYS A 125 -27.30 67.24 18.77
CA LYS A 125 -27.01 68.45 19.58
C LYS A 125 -25.72 69.10 19.09
#